data_AF-A0A9N9B0Y6-F1
#
_entry.id   AF-A0A9N9B0Y6-F1
#
_cell.length_a   1.000
_cell.length_b   1.000
_cell.length_c   1.000
_cell.angle_alpha   90.00
_cell.angle_beta   90.00
_cell.angle_gamma   90.00
#
_symmetry.space_group_name_H-M   'P 1'
#
loop_
_entity.id
_entity.type
_entity.pdbx_description
1 polymer ?
#
loop_
_entity_poly.entity_id
_entity_poly.type
_entity_poly.pdbx_seq_one_letter_code
_entity_poly.pdbx_strand_id
1 'polypeptide(L)' 'DNVLPNNIPVFAGEYVEYNLFIMGRDEKIWGEDAKQFNPQRFLDSEDGLRPNKFKFASFHAGPRTWLVLLTISVGL' A
#
# COMPACT_ATOMS: atom_id res chain seq x y z
N ASP A 1 -4.34 -22.36 -9.77
CA ASP A 1 -3.27 -21.56 -10.42
C ASP A 1 -3.81 -20.18 -10.76
N ASN A 2 -2.96 -19.17 -10.72
CA ASN A 2 -3.30 -17.76 -11.02
C ASN A 2 -2.19 -17.11 -11.84
N VAL A 3 -2.47 -15.95 -12.44
CA VAL A 3 -1.48 -15.15 -13.18
C VAL A 3 -1.47 -13.74 -12.62
N LEU A 4 -0.29 -13.24 -12.25
CA LEU A 4 -0.09 -11.87 -11.77
C LEU A 4 -0.26 -10.86 -12.90
N PRO A 5 -0.52 -9.57 -12.61
CA PRO A 5 -0.73 -8.53 -13.63
C PRO A 5 0.42 -8.33 -14.62
N ASN A 6 1.63 -8.80 -14.28
CA ASN A 6 2.81 -8.79 -15.13
C ASN A 6 3.02 -10.11 -15.90
N ASN A 7 1.97 -10.93 -16.04
CA ASN A 7 1.97 -12.22 -16.72
C ASN A 7 2.86 -13.30 -16.07
N ILE A 8 3.16 -13.18 -14.77
CA ILE A 8 3.87 -14.23 -14.04
C ILE A 8 2.86 -15.26 -13.50
N PRO A 9 2.96 -16.55 -13.87
CA PRO A 9 2.11 -17.60 -13.31
C PRO A 9 2.49 -17.89 -11.85
N VAL A 10 1.48 -18.20 -11.04
CA VAL A 10 1.60 -18.63 -9.64
C VAL A 10 0.81 -19.93 -9.46
N PHE A 11 1.51 -20.96 -9.00
CA PHE A 11 0.99 -22.31 -8.83
C PHE A 11 0.43 -22.52 -7.42
N ALA A 12 -0.47 -23.51 -7.28
CA ALA A 12 -0.99 -23.87 -5.98
C ALA A 12 0.13 -24.29 -5.00
N GLY A 13 0.13 -23.71 -3.80
CA GLY A 13 1.13 -23.98 -2.76
C GLY A 13 2.31 -22.99 -2.74
N GLU A 14 2.42 -22.11 -3.74
CA GLU A 14 3.44 -21.06 -3.73
C GLU A 14 3.08 -19.91 -2.78
N TYR A 15 4.12 -19.30 -2.19
CA TYR A 15 3.98 -18.14 -1.33
C TYR A 15 4.22 -16.85 -2.11
N VAL A 16 3.29 -15.91 -1.99
CA VAL A 16 3.41 -14.57 -2.60
C VAL A 16 3.53 -13.56 -1.47
N GLU A 17 4.62 -12.80 -1.48
CA GLU A 17 4.88 -11.73 -0.51
C GLU A 17 5.07 -10.38 -1.19
N TYR A 18 4.80 -9.33 -0.42
CA TYR A 18 5.16 -7.97 -0.76
C TYR A 18 5.90 -7.36 0.43
N ASN A 19 6.90 -6.54 0.15
CA ASN A 19 7.73 -5.94 1.19
C ASN A 19 7.35 -4.48 1.41
N LEU A 20 6.58 -4.22 2.48
CA LEU A 20 6.14 -2.88 2.86
C LEU A 20 7.31 -1.92 3.13
N PHE A 21 8.42 -2.42 3.66
CA PHE A 21 9.59 -1.59 3.95
C PHE A 21 10.23 -1.05 2.67
N ILE A 22 10.37 -1.91 1.65
CA ILE A 22 10.89 -1.54 0.34
C ILE A 22 9.92 -0.60 -0.36
N MET A 23 8.63 -0.96 -0.43
CA MET A 23 7.60 -0.15 -1.08
C MET A 23 7.48 1.25 -0.46
N GLY A 24 7.60 1.38 0.86
CA GLY A 24 7.56 2.66 1.57
C GLY A 24 8.78 3.55 1.33
N ARG A 25 9.82 3.06 0.65
CA ARG A 25 11.07 3.77 0.34
C ARG A 25 11.42 3.79 -1.14
N ASP A 26 10.56 3.21 -1.98
CA ASP A 26 10.77 3.13 -3.42
C ASP A 26 10.50 4.49 -4.06
N GLU A 27 11.53 5.05 -4.69
CA GLU A 27 11.47 6.34 -5.39
C GLU A 27 10.51 6.30 -6.58
N LYS A 28 10.24 5.12 -7.17
CA LYS A 28 9.22 4.97 -8.21
C LYS A 28 7.79 5.21 -7.71
N ILE A 29 7.56 4.98 -6.41
CA ILE A 29 6.25 5.12 -5.76
C ILE A 29 6.12 6.50 -5.10
N TRP A 30 7.19 6.96 -4.46
CA TRP A 30 7.19 8.13 -3.57
C TRP A 30 7.95 9.35 -4.11
N GLY A 31 8.69 9.22 -5.20
CA GLY A 31 9.57 10.26 -5.73
C GLY A 31 10.97 10.25 -5.09
N GLU A 32 11.84 11.16 -5.51
CA GLU A 32 13.24 11.22 -5.05
C GLU A 32 13.39 11.40 -3.52
N ASP A 33 12.37 11.96 -2.86
CA ASP A 33 12.35 12.19 -1.42
C ASP A 33 11.78 10.99 -0.61
N ALA A 34 11.62 9.81 -1.22
CA ALA A 34 11.04 8.61 -0.61
C ALA A 34 11.69 8.18 0.72
N LYS A 35 12.96 8.52 0.90
CA LYS A 35 13.75 8.16 2.09
C LYS A 35 13.76 9.26 3.16
N GLN A 36 13.12 10.40 2.89
CA GLN A 36 13.05 11.55 3.78
C GLN A 36 11.75 11.55 4.58
N PHE A 37 11.84 11.97 5.84
CA PHE A 37 10.65 12.22 6.64
C PHE A 37 9.99 13.53 6.18
N ASN A 38 8.99 13.40 5.31
CA ASN A 38 8.21 14.51 4.77
C ASN A 38 6.71 14.26 5.03
N PRO A 39 6.15 14.72 6.17
CA PRO A 39 4.73 14.61 6.46
C PRO A 39 3.84 15.44 5.53
N GLN A 40 4.39 16.53 4.98
CA GLN A 40 3.65 17.46 4.12
C GLN A 40 3.10 16.77 2.87
N ARG A 41 3.77 15.73 2.37
CA ARG A 41 3.31 14.93 1.23
C ARG A 41 1.89 14.36 1.39
N PHE A 42 1.42 14.15 2.62
CA PHE A 42 0.08 13.65 2.89
C PHE A 42 -0.92 14.79 3.11
N LEU A 43 -0.46 15.93 3.61
CA LEU A 43 -1.29 17.09 3.90
C LEU A 43 -1.65 17.86 2.63
N ASP A 44 -0.71 17.95 1.69
CA ASP A 44 -0.88 18.63 0.40
C ASP A 44 -1.41 17.71 -0.71
N SER A 45 -1.63 16.43 -0.40
CA SER A 45 -2.17 15.46 -1.36
C SER A 45 -3.64 15.76 -1.67
N GLU A 46 -4.04 15.67 -2.94
CA GLU A 46 -5.46 15.69 -3.33
C GLU A 46 -6.26 14.56 -2.66
N ASP A 47 -5.61 13.42 -2.39
CA ASP A 47 -6.18 12.28 -1.66
C ASP A 47 -6.26 12.52 -0.12
N GLY A 48 -5.70 13.62 0.36
CA GLY A 48 -5.54 13.94 1.79
C GLY A 48 -4.87 12.82 2.60
N LEU A 49 -5.33 12.64 3.85
CA LEU A 49 -4.89 11.57 4.75
C LEU A 49 -5.39 10.16 4.36
N ARG A 50 -5.97 10.00 3.16
CA ARG A 50 -6.47 8.73 2.63
C ARG A 50 -5.71 8.33 1.36
N PRO A 51 -4.38 8.14 1.43
CA PRO A 51 -3.60 7.73 0.28
C PRO A 51 -4.09 6.38 -0.26
N ASN A 52 -3.83 6.14 -1.54
CA ASN A 52 -4.09 4.85 -2.17
C ASN A 52 -3.53 3.68 -1.32
N LYS A 53 -4.39 2.70 -0.99
CA LYS A 53 -4.08 1.58 -0.09
C LYS A 53 -2.95 0.67 -0.60
N PHE A 54 -2.66 0.69 -1.89
CA PHE A 54 -1.56 -0.08 -2.50
C PHE A 54 -0.25 0.73 -2.58
N LYS A 55 -0.34 2.06 -2.51
CA LYS A 55 0.82 2.96 -2.38
C LYS A 55 1.28 3.05 -0.92
N PHE A 56 0.34 3.18 0.02
CA PHE A 56 0.59 3.28 1.46
C PHE A 56 -0.13 2.15 2.21
N ALA A 57 0.42 0.94 2.13
CA ALA A 57 -0.18 -0.27 2.67
C ALA A 57 0.17 -0.54 4.15
N SER A 58 0.32 0.51 4.97
CA SER A 58 0.66 0.40 6.40
C SER A 58 -0.37 -0.40 7.22
N PHE A 59 -1.62 -0.46 6.74
CA PHE A 59 -2.70 -1.27 7.32
C PHE A 59 -3.11 -2.45 6.43
N HIS A 60 -2.25 -2.83 5.46
CA HIS A 60 -2.52 -3.78 4.40
C HIS A 60 -3.70 -3.37 3.49
N ALA A 61 -4.08 -4.24 2.55
CA ALA A 61 -5.19 -4.03 1.62
C ALA A 61 -5.95 -5.34 1.36
N GLY A 62 -7.15 -5.23 0.76
CA GLY A 62 -8.00 -6.37 0.38
C GLY A 62 -8.84 -6.95 1.54
N PRO A 63 -9.43 -8.14 1.35
CA PRO A 63 -10.33 -8.76 2.33
C PRO A 63 -9.70 -9.08 3.69
N ARG A 64 -8.36 -9.02 3.79
CA ARG A 64 -7.57 -9.32 4.99
C ARG A 64 -6.94 -8.06 5.61
N THR A 65 -7.45 -6.88 5.26
CA THR A 65 -7.00 -5.59 5.82
C THR A 65 -7.23 -5.54 7.33
N TRP A 66 -6.40 -4.79 8.05
CA TRP A 66 -6.60 -4.53 9.47
C TRP A 66 -7.90 -3.74 9.73
N LEU A 67 -8.73 -4.22 10.64
CA LEU A 67 -10.11 -3.73 10.83
C LEU A 67 -10.20 -2.36 11.53
N VAL A 68 -9.20 -1.95 12.30
CA VAL A 68 -9.30 -0.77 13.19
C VAL A 68 -9.53 0.54 12.43
N LEU A 69 -9.06 0.63 11.17
CA LEU A 69 -9.25 1.82 10.34
C LEU A 69 -10.64 1.87 9.68
N LEU A 70 -11.28 0.71 9.48
CA LEU A 70 -12.58 0.59 8.81
C LEU A 70 -13.71 1.09 9.71
N THR A 71 -13.64 0.83 11.02
CA THR A 71 -14.64 1.28 11.99
C THR A 71 -14.75 2.81 12.05
N ILE A 72 -13.64 3.54 11.85
CA ILE A 72 -13.64 5.01 11.82
C ILE A 72 -14.32 5.57 10.56
N SER A 73 -14.27 4.84 9.44
CA SER A 73 -14.88 5.29 8.18
C SER A 73 -16.36 4.94 8.03
N VAL A 74 -16.89 4.03 8.86
CA VAL A 74 -18.32 3.66 8.87
C VAL A 74 -19.10 4.42 9.96
N GLY A 75 -18.39 5.11 10.87
CA GLY A 75 -18.97 5.89 11.97
C GLY A 75 -18.96 7.41 11.79
N LEU A 76 -18.67 7.93 10.59
CA LEU A 76 -18.70 9.35 10.23
C LEU A 76 -19.53 9.56 8.95
#